data_AF-A0A347WC16-F1
#
_entry.id   AF-A0A347WC16-F1
#
_cell.length_a   1.000
_cell.length_b   1.000
_cell.length_c   1.000
_cell.angle_alpha   90.00
_cell.angle_beta   90.00
_cell.angle_gamma   90.00
#
_symmetry.space_group_name_H-M   'P 1'
#
loop_
_entity.id
_entity.type
_entity.pdbx_description
1 polymer ?
#
loop_
_entity_poly.entity_id
_entity_poly.type
_entity_poly.pdbx_seq_one_letter_code
_entity_poly.pdbx_strand_id
1 'polypeptide(L)'
;MNVLDEDELVFGNERTAEDLAADMRRALANLQWTPVDLADRMVSLGDYRSRKTILRGINRALDGEVKVSGELLALVHQMVRFKRRLLNNYGDVVWTELDDGSHTARIEDFIVTLVPKSKGRWQVNLTHSSGYSPQWPRWQESLVAAKNMAFVTLDNAQNWLLELEEQQTREASSLASLCTFPS
;
A
#
# COMPACT_ATOMS: atom_id res chain seq x y z
N MET A 1 -55.06 13.92 12.91
CA MET A 1 -53.78 14.42 13.46
C MET A 1 -52.82 13.25 13.39
N ASN A 2 -52.19 13.07 12.23
CA ASN A 2 -51.16 12.05 12.04
C ASN A 2 -49.84 12.68 12.48
N VAL A 3 -49.32 12.19 13.59
CA VAL A 3 -47.92 12.37 13.95
C VAL A 3 -47.14 11.59 12.91
N LEU A 4 -46.58 12.29 11.93
CA LEU A 4 -45.54 11.72 11.09
C LEU A 4 -44.29 11.70 11.97
N ASP A 5 -43.75 10.51 12.17
CA ASP A 5 -42.52 10.25 12.91
C ASP A 5 -41.39 11.14 12.38
N GLU A 6 -41.03 12.16 13.16
CA GLU A 6 -39.89 13.05 12.87
C GLU A 6 -38.53 12.32 12.94
N ASP A 7 -38.52 11.07 13.41
CA ASP A 7 -37.34 10.21 13.45
C ASP A 7 -36.92 9.67 12.06
N GLU A 8 -37.79 9.72 11.05
CA GLU A 8 -37.48 9.23 9.71
C GLU A 8 -36.60 10.19 8.87
N LEU A 9 -36.35 11.42 9.35
CA LEU A 9 -35.63 12.47 8.63
C LEU A 9 -34.14 12.64 9.02
N VAL A 10 -33.65 11.93 10.05
CA VAL A 10 -32.30 12.15 10.62
C VAL A 10 -31.28 11.08 10.20
N PHE A 11 -31.72 9.93 9.69
CA PHE A 11 -30.83 8.89 9.18
C PHE A 11 -30.64 9.05 7.67
N GLY A 12 -29.63 9.84 7.29
CA GLY A 12 -29.23 9.99 5.90
C GLY A 12 -29.09 8.63 5.20
N ASN A 13 -29.80 8.47 4.07
CA ASN A 13 -29.87 7.30 3.21
C ASN A 13 -28.79 6.25 3.49
N GLU A 14 -29.19 5.12 4.08
CA GLU A 14 -28.28 4.00 4.29
C GLU A 14 -27.70 3.59 2.93
N ARG A 15 -26.36 3.67 2.81
CA ARG A 15 -25.68 3.36 1.55
C ARG A 15 -25.91 1.91 1.17
N THR A 16 -26.33 1.69 -0.08
CA THR A 16 -26.58 0.35 -0.60
C THR A 16 -25.27 -0.43 -0.79
N ALA A 17 -25.36 -1.76 -0.91
CA ALA A 17 -24.20 -2.58 -1.23
C ALA A 17 -23.56 -2.18 -2.58
N GLU A 18 -24.39 -1.79 -3.55
CA GLU A 18 -23.97 -1.33 -4.87
C GLU A 18 -23.21 -0.01 -4.80
N ASP A 19 -23.68 0.95 -3.99
CA ASP A 19 -22.99 2.24 -3.77
C ASP A 19 -21.59 2.02 -3.19
N LEU A 20 -21.49 1.13 -2.20
CA LEU A 20 -20.22 0.83 -1.54
C LEU A 20 -19.27 0.07 -2.47
N ALA A 21 -19.78 -0.87 -3.28
CA ALA A 21 -19.00 -1.55 -4.30
C ALA A 21 -18.50 -0.58 -5.37
N ALA A 22 -19.34 0.36 -5.82
CA ALA A 22 -18.95 1.40 -6.78
C ALA A 22 -17.83 2.31 -6.24
N ASP A 23 -17.93 2.73 -4.98
CA ASP A 23 -16.87 3.51 -4.33
C ASP A 23 -15.57 2.71 -4.21
N MET A 24 -15.64 1.45 -3.81
CA MET A 24 -14.48 0.58 -3.72
C MET A 24 -13.81 0.41 -5.09
N ARG A 25 -14.58 0.19 -6.17
CA ARG A 25 -14.05 0.13 -7.55
C ARG A 25 -13.36 1.42 -7.95
N ARG A 26 -13.96 2.58 -7.66
CA ARG A 26 -13.36 3.90 -7.95
C ARG A 26 -12.06 4.10 -7.19
N ALA A 27 -12.01 3.70 -5.93
CA ALA A 27 -10.81 3.80 -5.11
C ALA A 27 -9.68 2.89 -5.63
N LEU A 28 -10.00 1.65 -6.02
CA LEU A 28 -9.05 0.74 -6.66
C LEU A 28 -8.55 1.27 -8.01
N ALA A 29 -9.43 1.85 -8.83
CA ALA A 29 -9.04 2.48 -10.09
C ALA A 29 -8.06 3.66 -9.87
N ASN A 30 -8.30 4.50 -8.85
CA ASN A 30 -7.38 5.58 -8.48
C ASN A 30 -6.01 5.04 -8.04
N LEU A 31 -5.99 3.89 -7.39
CA LEU A 31 -4.76 3.21 -7.02
C LEU A 31 -4.07 2.54 -8.21
N GLN A 32 -4.80 2.25 -9.29
CA GLN A 32 -4.42 1.32 -10.37
C GLN A 32 -4.19 -0.09 -9.82
N TRP A 33 -5.01 -0.50 -8.85
CA TRP A 33 -4.92 -1.79 -8.20
C TRP A 33 -6.01 -2.73 -8.68
N THR A 34 -5.65 -4.00 -8.77
CA THR A 34 -6.57 -5.11 -8.93
C THR A 34 -7.01 -5.64 -7.55
N PRO A 35 -8.06 -6.48 -7.48
CA PRO A 35 -8.42 -7.20 -6.25
C PRO A 35 -7.26 -8.02 -5.67
N VAL A 36 -6.38 -8.49 -6.56
CA VAL A 36 -5.20 -9.29 -6.21
C VAL A 36 -4.18 -8.44 -5.46
N ASP A 37 -3.95 -7.20 -5.89
CA ASP A 37 -3.04 -6.25 -5.23
C ASP A 37 -3.57 -5.84 -3.85
N LEU A 38 -4.88 -5.61 -3.73
CA LEU A 38 -5.50 -5.33 -2.43
C LEU A 38 -5.34 -6.51 -1.47
N ALA A 39 -5.55 -7.75 -1.94
CA ALA A 39 -5.36 -8.93 -1.12
C ALA A 39 -3.90 -9.08 -0.65
N ASP A 40 -2.93 -8.83 -1.53
CA ASP A 40 -1.50 -8.84 -1.17
C ASP A 40 -1.20 -7.75 -0.13
N ARG A 41 -1.78 -6.56 -0.28
CA ARG A 41 -1.62 -5.48 0.70
C ARG A 41 -2.20 -5.87 2.05
N MET A 42 -3.39 -6.45 2.11
CA MET A 42 -4.01 -6.89 3.36
C MET A 42 -3.16 -7.95 4.08
N VAL A 43 -2.60 -8.91 3.33
CA VAL A 43 -1.64 -9.89 3.89
C VAL A 43 -0.40 -9.20 4.45
N SER A 44 0.17 -8.23 3.72
CA SER A 44 1.35 -7.49 4.20
C SER A 44 1.08 -6.64 5.45
N LEU A 45 -0.18 -6.25 5.68
CA LEU A 45 -0.61 -5.51 6.86
C LEU A 45 -1.00 -6.43 8.04
N GLY A 46 -0.82 -7.75 7.90
CA GLY A 46 -1.05 -8.71 8.98
C GLY A 46 -2.44 -9.34 9.01
N ASP A 47 -3.23 -9.27 7.93
CA ASP A 47 -4.47 -10.04 7.84
C ASP A 47 -4.16 -11.55 7.92
N TYR A 48 -4.66 -12.20 8.97
CA TYR A 48 -4.38 -13.60 9.29
C TYR A 48 -5.13 -14.59 8.38
N ARG A 49 -6.13 -14.12 7.62
CA ARG A 49 -6.91 -15.01 6.74
C ARG A 49 -6.04 -15.46 5.58
N SER A 50 -6.34 -16.64 5.05
CA SER A 50 -5.66 -17.10 3.84
C SER A 50 -5.87 -16.11 2.69
N ARG A 51 -4.83 -15.87 1.89
CA ARG A 51 -4.90 -14.99 0.71
C ARG A 51 -6.08 -15.32 -0.22
N LYS A 52 -6.39 -16.61 -0.38
CA LYS A 52 -7.53 -17.09 -1.19
C LYS A 52 -8.87 -16.65 -0.60
N THR A 53 -9.01 -16.70 0.72
CA THR A 53 -10.19 -16.23 1.45
C THR A 53 -10.39 -14.73 1.29
N ILE A 54 -9.31 -13.94 1.46
CA ILE A 54 -9.33 -12.48 1.30
C ILE A 54 -9.78 -12.12 -0.12
N LEU A 55 -9.13 -12.70 -1.14
CA LEU A 55 -9.45 -12.42 -2.54
C LEU A 55 -10.91 -12.77 -2.90
N ARG A 56 -11.40 -13.91 -2.42
CA ARG A 56 -12.81 -14.29 -2.62
C ARG A 56 -13.74 -13.26 -1.97
N GLY A 57 -13.45 -12.81 -0.76
CA GLY A 57 -14.23 -11.79 -0.06
C GLY A 57 -14.27 -10.47 -0.83
N ILE A 58 -13.12 -10.00 -1.33
CA ILE A 58 -13.02 -8.78 -2.14
C ILE A 58 -13.88 -8.90 -3.41
N ASN A 59 -13.74 -10.00 -4.17
CA ASN A 59 -14.49 -10.16 -5.42
C ASN A 59 -16.00 -10.18 -5.18
N ARG A 60 -16.48 -10.93 -4.18
CA ARG A 60 -17.91 -10.95 -3.84
C ARG A 60 -18.43 -9.58 -3.42
N ALA A 61 -17.62 -8.79 -2.71
CA ALA A 61 -17.98 -7.44 -2.32
C ALA A 61 -18.03 -6.49 -3.53
N LEU A 62 -17.07 -6.63 -4.45
CA LEU A 62 -17.07 -5.90 -5.71
C LEU A 62 -18.22 -6.32 -6.62
N ASP A 63 -18.68 -7.57 -6.58
CA ASP A 63 -19.81 -8.06 -7.36
C ASP A 63 -21.17 -7.70 -6.74
N GLY A 64 -21.17 -7.08 -5.55
CA GLY A 64 -22.39 -6.70 -4.83
C GLY A 64 -23.08 -7.85 -4.11
N GLU A 65 -22.52 -9.06 -4.13
CA GLU A 65 -23.06 -10.23 -3.42
C GLU A 65 -23.02 -10.06 -1.90
N VAL A 66 -22.07 -9.25 -1.40
CA VAL A 66 -21.94 -8.90 0.01
C VAL A 66 -21.68 -7.41 0.16
N LYS A 67 -22.20 -6.81 1.23
CA LYS A 67 -21.92 -5.41 1.57
C LYS A 67 -20.42 -5.25 1.85
N VAL A 68 -19.77 -4.28 1.21
CA VAL A 68 -18.37 -3.92 1.51
C VAL A 68 -18.29 -3.45 2.96
N SER A 69 -17.39 -4.02 3.77
CA SER A 69 -17.24 -3.58 5.16
C SER A 69 -16.67 -2.15 5.22
N GLY A 70 -17.10 -1.39 6.22
CA GLY A 70 -16.60 -0.03 6.45
C GLY A 70 -15.07 0.01 6.62
N GLU A 71 -14.51 -0.98 7.31
CA GLU A 71 -13.05 -1.13 7.50
C GLU A 71 -12.31 -1.32 6.18
N LEU A 72 -12.82 -2.17 5.29
CA LEU A 72 -12.20 -2.40 3.98
C LEU A 72 -12.25 -1.14 3.13
N LEU A 73 -13.37 -0.42 3.14
CA LEU A 73 -13.51 0.83 2.41
C LEU A 73 -12.59 1.92 2.97
N ALA A 74 -12.50 2.02 4.30
CA ALA A 74 -11.59 2.94 4.99
C ALA A 74 -10.12 2.65 4.63
N LEU A 75 -9.72 1.37 4.60
CA LEU A 75 -8.39 0.95 4.20
C LEU A 75 -8.07 1.40 2.77
N VAL A 76 -8.94 1.11 1.79
CA VAL A 76 -8.68 1.48 0.39
C VAL A 76 -8.62 3.01 0.22
N HIS A 77 -9.49 3.76 0.90
CA HIS A 77 -9.43 5.23 0.90
C HIS A 77 -8.15 5.78 1.55
N GLN A 78 -7.69 5.17 2.63
CA GLN A 78 -6.41 5.51 3.24
C GLN A 78 -5.26 5.24 2.27
N MET A 79 -5.28 4.12 1.54
CA MET A 79 -4.27 3.84 0.50
C MET A 79 -4.31 4.87 -0.63
N VAL A 80 -5.48 5.37 -1.04
CA VAL A 80 -5.58 6.45 -2.05
C VAL A 80 -4.90 7.73 -1.54
N ARG A 81 -5.15 8.11 -0.28
CA ARG A 81 -4.50 9.27 0.34
C ARG A 81 -3.00 9.07 0.45
N PHE A 82 -2.57 7.88 0.83
CA PHE A 82 -1.16 7.49 0.90
C PHE A 82 -0.48 7.62 -0.47
N LYS A 83 -1.08 7.09 -1.55
CA LYS A 83 -0.57 7.27 -2.92
C LYS A 83 -0.43 8.74 -3.29
N ARG A 84 -1.42 9.58 -2.97
CA ARG A 84 -1.34 11.04 -3.23
C ARG A 84 -0.18 11.68 -2.47
N ARG A 85 0.02 11.32 -1.20
CA ARG A 85 1.16 11.79 -0.41
C ARG A 85 2.49 11.40 -1.04
N LEU A 86 2.63 10.14 -1.47
CA LEU A 86 3.84 9.67 -2.15
C LEU A 86 4.10 10.43 -3.46
N LEU A 87 3.06 10.69 -4.24
CA LEU A 87 3.19 11.48 -5.47
C LEU A 87 3.55 12.94 -5.19
N ASN A 88 3.10 13.52 -4.08
CA ASN A 88 3.53 14.86 -3.69
C ASN A 88 5.00 14.89 -3.26
N ASN A 89 5.49 13.83 -2.60
CA ASN A 89 6.86 13.77 -2.11
C ASN A 89 7.86 13.40 -3.21
N TYR A 90 7.48 12.48 -4.10
CA TYR A 90 8.39 11.84 -5.04
C TYR A 90 7.95 11.97 -6.51
N GLY A 91 6.84 12.65 -6.80
CA GLY A 91 6.31 12.77 -8.16
C GLY A 91 7.24 13.48 -9.15
N ASP A 92 8.08 14.37 -8.65
CA ASP A 92 9.05 15.13 -9.44
C ASP A 92 10.42 14.43 -9.56
N VAL A 93 10.53 13.19 -9.06
CA VAL A 93 11.76 12.39 -9.22
C VAL A 93 12.09 12.23 -10.71
N VAL A 94 13.29 12.66 -11.07
CA VAL A 94 13.80 12.53 -12.44
C VAL A 94 14.25 11.08 -12.67
N TRP A 95 13.66 10.46 -13.69
CA TRP A 95 14.01 9.11 -14.12
C TRP A 95 14.96 9.18 -15.31
N THR A 96 16.07 8.48 -15.23
CA THR A 96 17.02 8.32 -16.34
C THR A 96 16.75 7.00 -17.04
N GLU A 97 16.55 7.02 -18.34
CA GLU A 97 16.48 5.81 -19.17
C GLU A 97 17.89 5.31 -19.49
N LEU A 98 18.07 3.99 -19.43
CA LEU A 98 19.32 3.27 -19.71
C LEU A 98 19.25 2.60 -21.09
N ASP A 99 20.41 2.19 -21.62
CA ASP A 99 20.52 1.58 -22.96
C ASP A 99 19.71 0.28 -23.13
N ASP A 100 19.41 -0.42 -22.03
CA ASP A 100 18.60 -1.64 -22.01
C ASP A 100 17.08 -1.37 -21.91
N GLY A 101 16.67 -0.09 -21.94
CA GLY A 101 15.28 0.36 -21.75
C GLY A 101 14.81 0.37 -20.29
N SER A 102 15.71 0.07 -19.33
CA SER A 102 15.41 0.24 -17.92
C SER A 102 15.34 1.73 -17.54
N HIS A 103 14.55 2.06 -16.53
CA HIS A 103 14.54 3.41 -15.95
C HIS A 103 15.11 3.36 -14.54
N THR A 104 16.03 4.25 -14.21
CA THR A 104 16.61 4.34 -12.87
C THR A 104 16.46 5.73 -12.27
N ALA A 105 16.36 5.78 -10.95
CA ALA A 105 16.37 7.01 -10.18
C ALA A 105 17.06 6.76 -8.83
N ARG A 106 17.74 7.78 -8.31
CA ARG A 106 18.22 7.81 -6.93
C ARG A 106 17.27 8.65 -6.10
N ILE A 107 16.81 8.09 -4.98
CA ILE A 107 15.96 8.78 -4.01
C ILE A 107 16.60 8.54 -2.65
N GLU A 108 17.15 9.59 -2.04
CA GLU A 108 17.95 9.49 -0.82
C GLU A 108 19.06 8.42 -0.94
N ASP A 109 19.13 7.48 0.00
CA ASP A 109 20.08 6.36 0.04
C ASP A 109 19.66 5.15 -0.80
N PHE A 110 18.55 5.26 -1.55
CA PHE A 110 18.04 4.20 -2.40
C PHE A 110 18.29 4.44 -3.88
N ILE A 111 18.65 3.37 -4.58
CA ILE A 111 18.64 3.28 -6.03
C ILE A 111 17.44 2.44 -6.43
N VAL A 112 16.58 3.04 -7.24
CA VAL A 112 15.42 2.38 -7.84
C VAL A 112 15.75 2.07 -9.30
N THR A 113 15.47 0.85 -9.74
CA THR A 113 15.58 0.45 -11.15
C THR A 113 14.31 -0.26 -11.59
N LEU A 114 13.66 0.26 -12.62
CA LEU A 114 12.49 -0.30 -13.27
C LEU A 114 12.95 -1.02 -14.54
N VAL A 115 12.84 -2.34 -14.55
CA VAL A 115 13.35 -3.17 -15.64
C VAL A 115 12.18 -3.62 -16.51
N PRO A 116 12.18 -3.33 -17.83
CA PRO A 116 11.16 -3.83 -18.73
C PRO A 116 11.27 -5.36 -18.85
N LYS A 117 10.10 -6.01 -18.92
CA LYS A 117 9.95 -7.45 -19.12
C LYS A 117 9.00 -7.71 -20.28
N SER A 118 8.87 -8.98 -20.66
CA SER A 118 7.99 -9.38 -21.76
C SER A 118 6.54 -8.96 -21.51
N LYS A 119 5.81 -8.71 -22.60
CA LYS A 119 4.39 -8.32 -22.60
C LYS A 119 4.09 -7.01 -21.87
N GLY A 120 5.00 -6.03 -21.94
CA GLY A 120 4.81 -4.69 -21.38
C GLY A 120 4.87 -4.62 -19.85
N ARG A 121 5.32 -5.71 -19.20
CA ARG A 121 5.42 -5.80 -17.75
C ARG A 121 6.70 -5.16 -17.25
N TRP A 122 6.70 -4.72 -16.01
CA TRP A 122 7.81 -4.02 -15.39
C TRP A 122 8.15 -4.63 -14.03
N GLN A 123 9.43 -4.87 -13.79
CA GLN A 123 9.95 -5.29 -12.50
C GLN A 123 10.50 -4.07 -11.77
N VAL A 124 10.17 -3.95 -10.47
CA VAL A 124 10.72 -2.92 -9.60
C VAL A 124 11.84 -3.52 -8.77
N ASN A 125 13.05 -3.00 -8.92
CA ASN A 125 14.20 -3.32 -8.11
C ASN A 125 14.55 -2.11 -7.25
N LEU A 126 14.78 -2.33 -5.96
CA LEU A 126 15.12 -1.29 -5.00
C LEU A 126 16.33 -1.75 -4.19
N THR A 127 17.36 -0.92 -4.08
CA THR A 127 18.57 -1.25 -3.33
C THR A 127 19.02 -0.05 -2.52
N HIS A 128 19.24 -0.28 -1.22
CA HIS A 128 19.78 0.71 -0.29
C HIS A 128 21.31 0.72 -0.33
N SER A 129 21.92 1.84 0.00
CA SER A 129 23.38 2.02 0.07
C SER A 129 24.09 1.03 1.01
N SER A 130 23.41 0.54 2.05
CA SER A 130 23.91 -0.51 2.95
C SER A 130 23.93 -1.92 2.35
N GLY A 131 23.42 -2.10 1.12
CA GLY A 131 23.24 -3.41 0.49
C GLY A 131 21.90 -4.08 0.81
N TYR A 132 21.06 -3.47 1.66
CA TYR A 132 19.70 -3.94 1.90
C TYR A 132 18.83 -3.82 0.64
N SER A 133 18.07 -4.86 0.32
CA SER A 133 17.04 -4.85 -0.72
C SER A 133 15.75 -5.41 -0.12
N PRO A 134 14.63 -4.67 -0.15
CA PRO A 134 13.35 -5.22 0.27
C PRO A 134 12.90 -6.31 -0.69
N GLN A 135 11.88 -7.06 -0.26
CA GLN A 135 11.24 -8.06 -1.09
C GLN A 135 10.66 -7.42 -2.35
N TRP A 136 10.93 -8.03 -3.51
CA TRP A 136 10.48 -7.49 -4.79
C TRP A 136 8.95 -7.56 -4.90
N PRO A 137 8.29 -6.44 -5.28
CA PRO A 137 6.87 -6.47 -5.55
C PRO A 137 6.59 -7.27 -6.82
N ARG A 138 5.31 -7.55 -7.07
CA ARG A 138 4.87 -8.17 -8.31
C ARG A 138 5.22 -7.32 -9.52
N TRP A 139 5.26 -7.97 -10.68
CA TRP A 139 5.38 -7.27 -11.94
C TRP A 139 4.19 -6.34 -12.15
N GLN A 140 4.48 -5.17 -12.71
CA GLN A 140 3.52 -4.11 -12.95
C GLN A 140 3.18 -4.05 -14.45
N GLU A 141 1.92 -3.80 -14.79
CA GLU A 141 1.44 -3.85 -16.19
C GLU A 141 1.80 -2.60 -17.01
N SER A 142 2.43 -1.59 -16.40
CA SER A 142 2.88 -0.39 -17.09
C SER A 142 4.03 0.30 -16.35
N LEU A 143 4.78 1.15 -17.05
CA LEU A 143 5.84 1.96 -16.46
C LEU A 143 5.30 2.90 -15.37
N VAL A 144 4.11 3.46 -15.57
CA VAL A 144 3.46 4.34 -14.58
C VAL A 144 3.11 3.56 -13.30
N ALA A 145 2.54 2.35 -13.46
CA ALA A 145 2.29 1.47 -12.31
C ALA A 145 3.60 1.06 -11.62
N ALA A 146 4.67 0.82 -12.38
CA ALA A 146 6.00 0.52 -11.84
C ALA A 146 6.59 1.66 -11.01
N LYS A 147 6.50 2.91 -11.49
CA LYS A 147 6.93 4.10 -10.74
C LYS A 147 6.13 4.27 -9.44
N ASN A 148 4.80 4.14 -9.52
CA ASN A 148 3.94 4.22 -8.34
C ASN A 148 4.27 3.12 -7.31
N MET A 149 4.44 1.89 -7.79
CA MET A 149 4.80 0.77 -6.92
C MET A 149 6.18 0.97 -6.28
N ALA A 150 7.15 1.51 -7.03
CA ALA A 150 8.46 1.83 -6.48
C ALA A 150 8.40 2.80 -5.30
N PHE A 151 7.58 3.84 -5.38
CA PHE A 151 7.40 4.77 -4.24
C PHE A 151 6.76 4.09 -3.03
N VAL A 152 5.81 3.18 -3.24
CA VAL A 152 5.22 2.38 -2.15
C VAL A 152 6.26 1.45 -1.53
N THR A 153 7.07 0.77 -2.36
CA THR A 153 8.14 -0.11 -1.89
C THR A 153 9.21 0.67 -1.13
N LEU A 154 9.56 1.88 -1.59
CA LEU A 154 10.49 2.79 -0.92
C LEU A 154 9.99 3.19 0.46
N ASP A 155 8.76 3.69 0.58
CA ASP A 155 8.20 4.13 1.88
C ASP A 155 8.13 2.97 2.88
N ASN A 156 7.73 1.76 2.45
CA ASN A 156 7.78 0.58 3.31
C ASN A 156 9.21 0.21 3.73
N ALA A 157 10.19 0.34 2.82
CA ALA A 157 11.59 0.04 3.12
C ALA A 157 12.20 1.04 4.11
N GLN A 158 11.88 2.34 3.95
CA GLN A 158 12.26 3.39 4.89
C GLN A 158 11.67 3.12 6.28
N ASN A 159 10.37 2.81 6.37
CA ASN A 159 9.72 2.48 7.65
C ASN A 159 10.37 1.25 8.32
N TRP A 160 10.69 0.20 7.55
CA TRP A 160 11.35 -0.99 8.09
C TRP A 160 12.74 -0.70 8.65
N LEU A 161 13.54 0.14 7.96
CA LEU A 161 14.85 0.56 8.45
C LEU A 161 14.75 1.38 9.74
N LEU A 162 13.75 2.27 9.84
CA LEU A 162 13.49 3.03 11.06
C LEU A 162 13.09 2.13 12.23
N GLU A 163 12.17 1.18 12.01
CA GLU A 163 11.78 0.21 13.04
C GLU A 163 12.97 -0.62 13.54
N LEU A 164 13.87 -1.01 12.63
CA LEU A 164 15.10 -1.73 12.97
C LEU A 164 16.04 -0.88 13.84
N GLU A 165 16.23 0.39 13.47
CA GLU A 165 17.06 1.33 14.24
C GLU A 165 16.50 1.59 15.65
N GLU A 166 15.18 1.76 15.76
CA GLU A 166 14.50 1.90 17.05
C GLU A 166 14.63 0.63 17.92
N GLN A 167 14.57 -0.56 17.32
CA GLN A 167 14.78 -1.81 18.03
C GLN A 167 16.21 -1.93 18.56
N GLN A 168 17.21 -1.64 17.74
CA GLN A 168 18.62 -1.66 18.14
C GLN A 168 18.91 -0.67 19.27
N THR A 169 18.33 0.53 19.19
CA THR A 169 18.47 1.56 20.24
C THR A 169 17.85 1.10 21.56
N ARG A 170 16.66 0.48 21.52
CA ARG A 170 16.01 -0.10 22.71
C ARG A 170 16.82 -1.23 23.33
N GLU A 171 17.37 -2.12 22.51
CA GLU A 171 18.21 -3.23 22.96
C GLU A 171 19.51 -2.72 23.59
N ALA A 172 20.18 -1.76 22.96
CA ALA A 172 21.39 -1.13 23.50
C ALA A 172 21.13 -0.41 24.83
N SER A 173 20.02 0.33 24.95
CA SER A 173 19.61 1.00 26.19
C SER A 173 19.25 0.00 27.30
N SER A 174 18.62 -1.13 26.95
CA SER A 174 18.28 -2.21 27.87
C SER A 174 19.55 -2.89 28.43
N LEU A 175 20.50 -3.22 27.54
CA LEU A 175 21.78 -3.80 27.92
C LEU A 175 22.61 -2.85 28.80
N ALA A 176 22.65 -1.56 28.46
CA ALA A 176 23.34 -0.56 29.27
C ALA A 176 22.73 -0.43 30.68
N SER A 177 21.41 -0.52 30.81
CA SER A 177 20.71 -0.48 32.11
C SER A 177 21.00 -1.71 32.97
N LEU A 178 21.17 -2.88 32.37
CA LEU A 178 21.52 -4.13 33.08
C LEU A 178 22.98 -4.16 33.55
N CYS A 179 23.89 -3.46 32.88
CA CYS A 179 25.30 -3.36 33.27
C CYS A 179 25.57 -2.31 34.36
N THR A 180 24.56 -1.58 34.83
CA THR A 180 24.69 -0.51 35.82
C THR A 180 24.12 -0.94 37.18
N PHE A 181 24.67 -2.00 37.79
CA PHE A 181 24.43 -2.31 39.20
C PHE A 181 25.61 -1.78 40.04
N PRO A 182 25.39 -0.89 41.03
CA PRO A 182 26.45 -0.41 41.90
C PRO A 182 26.89 -1.52 42.87
N SER A 183 28.21 -1.63 43.06
CA SER A 183 28.88 -2.51 44.04
C SER A 183 28.74 -2.01 45.47
#